data_AF-A0A0J5QIU7-F1
#
_entry.id   AF-A0A0J5QIU7-F1
#
_cell.length_a   1.000
_cell.length_b   1.000
_cell.length_c   1.000
_cell.angle_alpha   90.00
_cell.angle_beta   90.00
_cell.angle_gamma   90.00
#
_symmetry.space_group_name_H-M   'P 1'
#
loop_
_entity.id
_entity.type
_entity.pdbx_description
1 polymer ?
#
loop_
_entity_poly.entity_id
_entity_poly.type
_entity_poly.pdbx_seq_one_letter_code
_entity_poly.pdbx_strand_id
1 'polypeptide(L)' 'MQVEEPRGPYDVVLCDVPCSGSGAWRRARRSVDAATDGLAQLCSVQAPSSAIGGEGGTLAYATCSVLTEEN' A
#
# COMPACT_ATOMS: atom_id res chain seq x y z
N MET A 1 -14.45 -15.79 -5.31
CA MET A 1 -15.04 -14.71 -4.48
C MET A 1 -15.10 -13.48 -5.36
N GLN A 2 -16.29 -13.05 -5.79
CA GLN A 2 -16.45 -11.79 -6.51
C GLN A 2 -16.70 -10.70 -5.48
N VAL A 3 -15.90 -9.63 -5.50
CA VAL A 3 -16.10 -8.45 -4.65
C VAL A 3 -17.01 -7.51 -5.43
N GLU A 4 -18.11 -7.06 -4.84
CA GLU A 4 -18.96 -6.03 -5.46
C GLU A 4 -18.19 -4.71 -5.58
N GLU A 5 -18.42 -3.98 -6.68
CA GLU A 5 -17.78 -2.69 -6.86
C GLU A 5 -18.31 -1.67 -5.84
N PRO A 6 -17.43 -0.85 -5.24
CA PRO A 6 -17.83 0.20 -4.32
C PRO A 6 -18.75 1.21 -5.02
N ARG A 7 -19.84 1.61 -4.35
CA ARG A 7 -20.88 2.51 -4.87
C ARG A 7 -21.03 3.72 -3.96
N GLY A 8 -20.90 4.92 -4.54
CA GLY A 8 -21.09 6.19 -3.86
C GLY A 8 -19.81 6.76 -3.22
N PRO A 9 -19.89 7.98 -2.65
CA PRO A 9 -18.78 8.59 -1.92
C PRO A 9 -18.53 7.88 -0.58
N TYR A 10 -17.29 7.92 -0.10
CA TYR A 10 -16.88 7.35 1.17
C TYR A 10 -16.25 8.43 2.05
N ASP A 11 -16.64 8.45 3.33
CA ASP A 11 -16.02 9.35 4.32
C ASP A 11 -14.56 8.95 4.60
N VAL A 12 -14.26 7.65 4.50
CA VAL A 12 -12.92 7.10 4.69
C VAL A 12 -12.62 6.03 3.63
N VAL A 13 -11.47 6.14 2.99
CA VAL A 13 -10.90 5.12 2.10
C VAL A 13 -9.61 4.59 2.74
N LEU A 14 -9.53 3.27 2.93
CA LEU A 14 -8.30 2.60 3.37
C LEU A 14 -7.61 1.93 2.17
N CYS A 15 -6.39 2.35 1.90
CA CYS A 15 -5.50 1.73 0.94
C CYS A 15 -4.38 0.98 1.67
N ASP A 16 -4.60 -0.31 1.95
CA ASP A 16 -3.52 -1.23 2.32
C ASP A 16 -2.83 -1.71 1.03
N VAL A 17 -1.72 -1.06 0.68
CA VAL A 17 -1.11 -1.20 -0.64
C VAL A 17 -0.04 -2.29 -0.66
N PRO A 18 0.16 -2.95 -1.82
CA PRO A 18 1.29 -3.88 -1.97
C PRO A 18 2.61 -3.13 -1.77
N CYS A 19 3.46 -3.67 -0.91
CA CYS A 19 4.75 -3.10 -0.55
C CYS A 19 5.82 -4.20 -0.44
N SER A 20 7.06 -3.81 -0.17
CA SER A 20 8.21 -4.72 -0.02
C SER A 20 8.02 -5.76 1.10
N GLY A 21 7.15 -5.46 2.07
CA GLY A 21 6.91 -6.30 3.24
C GLY A 21 8.08 -6.32 4.23
N SER A 22 8.95 -5.31 4.18
CA SER A 22 10.15 -5.23 5.01
C SER A 22 9.87 -5.27 6.53
N GLY A 23 8.74 -4.74 6.98
CA GLY A 23 8.32 -4.82 8.39
C GLY A 23 7.86 -6.22 8.84
N ALA A 24 7.68 -7.17 7.92
CA ALA A 24 7.28 -8.55 8.24
C ALA A 24 8.46 -9.54 8.33
N TRP A 25 9.70 -9.13 8.02
CA TRP A 25 10.88 -10.02 7.97
C TRP A 25 11.09 -10.87 9.24
N ARG A 26 10.78 -10.32 10.41
CA ARG A 26 10.91 -11.08 11.68
C ARG A 26 9.93 -12.25 11.75
N ARG A 27 8.73 -12.11 11.15
CA ARG A 27 7.63 -13.10 11.23
C ARG A 27 7.59 -14.03 10.02
N ALA A 28 8.00 -13.56 8.84
CA ALA A 28 8.11 -14.35 7.62
C ALA A 28 9.54 -14.26 7.11
N ARG A 29 10.24 -15.41 7.02
CA ARG A 29 11.62 -15.47 6.52
C ARG A 29 11.67 -14.98 5.07
N ARG A 30 12.08 -13.74 4.88
CA ARG A 30 12.35 -13.09 3.60
C ARG A 30 13.75 -12.50 3.65
N SER A 31 14.51 -12.58 2.56
CA SER A 31 15.80 -11.88 2.47
C SER A 31 15.58 -10.38 2.35
N VAL A 32 16.55 -9.59 2.81
CA VAL A 32 16.57 -8.13 2.62
C VAL A 32 16.59 -7.80 1.13
N ASP A 33 17.37 -8.53 0.34
CA ASP A 33 17.48 -8.35 -1.11
C ASP A 33 16.11 -8.50 -1.81
N ALA A 34 15.29 -9.46 -1.38
CA ALA A 34 13.96 -9.68 -1.95
C ALA A 34 12.95 -8.55 -1.67
N ALA A 35 13.26 -7.64 -0.74
CA ALA A 35 12.44 -6.47 -0.45
C ALA A 35 12.87 -5.25 -1.28
N THR A 36 14.15 -5.17 -1.64
CA THR A 36 14.67 -4.10 -2.50
C THR A 36 14.51 -4.43 -3.98
N ASP A 37 14.49 -5.71 -4.34
CA ASP A 37 14.19 -6.18 -5.69
C ASP A 37 12.75 -5.80 -6.07
N GLY A 38 12.63 -4.92 -7.06
CA GLY A 38 11.32 -4.42 -7.53
C GLY A 38 10.75 -3.25 -6.72
N LEU A 39 11.51 -2.64 -5.81
CA LEU A 39 11.05 -1.47 -5.03
C LEU A 39 10.51 -0.34 -5.93
N ALA A 40 11.22 -0.01 -7.01
CA ALA A 40 10.77 1.03 -7.96
C ALA A 40 9.42 0.69 -8.62
N GLN A 41 9.18 -0.60 -8.92
CA GLN A 41 7.91 -1.06 -9.46
C GLN A 41 6.81 -0.97 -8.40
N LEU A 42 7.10 -1.33 -7.15
CA LEU A 42 6.18 -1.19 -6.03
C LEU A 42 5.79 0.27 -5.82
N CYS A 43 6.76 1.20 -5.75
CA CYS A 43 6.49 2.64 -5.65
C CYS A 43 5.61 3.15 -6.81
N SER A 44 5.85 2.67 -8.04
CA SER A 44 5.03 3.04 -9.20
C SER A 44 3.58 2.54 -9.10
N VAL A 45 3.35 1.38 -8.49
CA VAL A 45 1.99 0.83 -8.25
C VAL A 45 1.32 1.52 -7.06
N GLN A 46 2.11 1.96 -6.08
CA GLN A 46 1.63 2.66 -4.89
C GLN A 46 1.21 4.11 -5.18
N ALA A 47 1.92 4.82 -6.06
CA ALA A 47 1.72 6.25 -6.32
C ALA A 47 0.27 6.67 -6.66
N PRO A 48 -0.50 5.92 -7.47
CA PRO A 48 -1.91 6.27 -7.69
C PRO A 48 -2.77 6.12 -6.42
N SER A 49 -2.42 5.19 -5.53
CA SER A 49 -3.21 4.86 -4.34
C SER A 49 -3.16 5.93 -3.26
N SER A 50 -2.07 6.69 -3.18
CA SER A 50 -1.92 7.82 -2.25
C SER A 50 -2.74 9.05 -2.66
N ALA A 51 -3.36 9.04 -3.85
CA ALA A 51 -4.14 10.14 -4.39
C ALA A 51 -5.66 9.88 -4.41
N ILE A 52 -6.15 8.75 -3.87
CA ILE A 52 -7.57 8.31 -3.98
C ILE A 52 -8.48 9.01 -2.93
N GLY A 53 -8.20 10.26 -2.58
CA GLY A 53 -9.05 11.05 -1.67
C GLY A 53 -10.20 11.75 -2.42
N GLY A 54 -11.44 11.52 -2.01
CA GLY A 54 -12.57 12.38 -2.40
C GLY A 54 -12.53 13.71 -1.64
N GLU A 55 -13.14 14.77 -2.20
CA GLU A 55 -13.25 16.06 -1.49
C GLU A 55 -13.97 15.88 -0.14
N GLY A 56 -13.32 16.30 0.95
CA GLY A 56 -13.86 16.19 2.31
C GLY A 56 -13.75 14.81 2.97
N GLY A 57 -13.26 13.80 2.26
CA GLY A 57 -13.02 12.45 2.81
C GLY A 57 -11.60 12.27 3.35
N THR A 58 -11.40 11.21 4.13
CA THR A 58 -10.08 10.81 4.66
C THR A 58 -9.50 9.65 3.86
N LEU A 59 -8.27 9.79 3.39
CA LEU A 59 -7.49 8.67 2.87
C LEU A 59 -6.56 8.14 3.98
N ALA A 60 -6.74 6.88 4.35
CA ALA A 60 -5.81 6.12 5.17
C ALA A 60 -4.92 5.27 4.26
N TYR A 61 -3.67 5.67 4.08
CA TYR A 61 -2.69 4.91 3.31
C TYR A 61 -1.84 4.08 4.27
N ALA A 62 -1.70 2.78 4.00
CA ALA A 62 -1.00 1.85 4.86
C ALA A 62 -0.08 0.95 4.06
N THR A 63 1.13 0.77 4.59
CA THR A 63 2.06 -0.28 4.18
C THR A 63 2.49 -1.08 5.40
N CYS A 64 3.06 -2.27 5.18
CA CYS A 64 3.83 -2.96 6.21
C CYS A 64 5.35 -2.79 6.01
N SER A 65 5.76 -1.76 5.28
CA SER A 65 7.16 -1.46 5.01
C SER A 65 7.73 -0.47 6.01
N VAL A 66 9.03 -0.61 6.30
CA VAL A 66 9.83 0.36 7.06
C VAL A 66 10.68 1.26 6.16
N LEU A 67 10.63 1.06 4.84
CA LEU A 67 11.37 1.88 3.87
C LEU A 67 10.66 3.22 3.65
N THR A 68 11.42 4.31 3.57
CA THR A 68 10.87 5.66 3.39
C THR A 68 10.28 5.83 2.00
N GLU A 69 10.80 5.14 0.99
CA GLU A 69 10.31 5.20 -0.39
C GLU A 69 8.88 4.69 -0.56
N GLU A 70 8.33 3.99 0.43
CA GLU A 70 6.99 3.40 0.40
C GLU A 70 5.98 4.11 1.34
N ASN A 71 6.42 5.12 2.12
CA ASN A 71 5.61 5.83 3.13
C ASN A 71 5.72 7.34 2.99
#